data_AF-A0A446CJ09-F1
#
_entry.id   AF-A0A446CJ09-F1
#
_cell.length_a   1.000
_cell.length_b   1.000
_cell.length_c   1.000
_cell.angle_alpha   90.00
_cell.angle_beta   90.00
_cell.angle_gamma   90.00
#
_symmetry.space_group_name_H-M   'P 1'
#
loop_
_entity.id
_entity.type
_entity.pdbx_description
1 polymer ?
#
loop_
_entity_poly.entity_id
_entity_poly.type
_entity_poly.pdbx_seq_one_letter_code
_entity_poly.pdbx_strand_id
1 'polypeptide(L)'
;MILADYLTVQAGASPEYVFQMLGETGFSMPAASCPSSPLRHWQRDEALPPAACLLLEQGLHLSGICGLVRAVSASASGPEAEAAWILARSDQGLVSIVVRGAAGASARRLREDAALALRQAARYLAGYAVVLAQASRGDESMEGYLRFAGKPGREQVRADTLYANRDAGTGTMFACAWLGHSLTAAD
;
A
#
# COMPACT_ATOMS: atom_id res chain seq x y z
N MET A 1 40.12 5.16 5.34
CA MET A 1 39.23 4.68 4.27
C MET A 1 37.91 5.42 4.46
N ILE A 2 37.63 6.40 3.62
CA ILE A 2 36.47 7.30 3.77
C ILE A 2 35.39 6.73 2.85
N LEU A 3 34.31 6.23 3.45
CA LEU A 3 33.14 5.76 2.71
C LEU A 3 32.51 7.00 2.05
N ALA A 4 32.36 6.99 0.74
CA ALA A 4 31.75 8.11 0.04
C ALA A 4 30.24 8.13 0.35
N ASP A 5 29.81 9.30 0.83
CA ASP A 5 28.49 9.60 1.33
C ASP A 5 27.57 9.96 0.15
N TYR A 6 27.06 8.97 -0.58
CA TYR A 6 26.19 9.19 -1.76
C TYR A 6 24.68 9.18 -1.44
N LEU A 7 24.28 9.10 -0.18
CA LEU A 7 22.86 9.02 0.21
C LEU A 7 22.42 10.03 1.28
N THR A 8 23.28 10.96 1.69
CA THR A 8 22.92 12.02 2.64
C THR A 8 22.63 13.31 1.87
N VAL A 9 21.39 13.47 1.41
CA VAL A 9 20.89 14.81 1.09
C VAL A 9 20.83 15.58 2.40
N GLN A 10 21.68 16.60 2.56
CA GLN A 10 21.54 17.54 3.66
C GLN A 10 20.15 18.17 3.57
N ALA A 11 19.36 18.05 4.63
CA ALA A 11 18.13 18.80 4.81
C ALA A 11 18.50 20.29 5.00
N GLY A 12 18.77 20.98 3.89
CA GLY A 12 18.68 22.44 3.86
C GLY A 12 17.24 22.84 4.18
N ALA A 13 17.06 24.01 4.79
CA ALA A 13 15.74 24.54 5.10
C ALA A 13 14.88 24.63 3.83
N SER A 14 14.13 23.57 3.58
CA SER A 14 13.20 23.48 2.46
C SER A 14 12.04 24.41 2.79
N PRO A 15 11.55 25.21 1.83
CA PRO A 15 10.26 25.85 2.02
C PRO A 15 9.23 24.75 2.31
N GLU A 16 8.21 25.06 3.12
CA GLU A 16 7.16 24.16 3.65
C GLU A 16 6.24 23.54 2.56
N TYR A 17 6.75 23.35 1.36
CA TYR A 17 6.08 22.63 0.29
C TYR A 17 6.51 21.17 0.36
N VAL A 18 5.59 20.32 0.82
CA VAL A 18 5.73 18.87 0.71
C VAL A 18 5.72 18.52 -0.78
N PHE A 19 6.76 17.84 -1.26
CA PHE A 19 6.84 17.36 -2.64
C PHE A 19 6.65 15.85 -2.68
N GLN A 20 5.92 15.36 -3.68
CA GLN A 20 5.62 13.94 -3.85
C GLN A 20 6.37 13.39 -5.07
N MET A 21 7.10 12.29 -4.89
CA MET A 21 7.88 11.67 -5.96
C MET A 21 6.96 10.98 -6.98
N LEU A 22 7.20 11.26 -8.26
CA LEU A 22 6.47 10.68 -9.39
C LEU A 22 7.19 9.43 -9.90
N GLY A 23 6.73 8.27 -9.44
CA GLY A 23 7.31 6.98 -9.81
C GLY A 23 8.79 6.89 -9.42
N GLU A 24 9.61 6.33 -10.29
CA GLU A 24 11.06 6.11 -10.09
C GLU A 24 11.94 7.13 -10.85
N THR A 25 11.34 8.20 -11.36
CA THR A 25 11.98 9.15 -12.30
C THR A 25 12.77 10.28 -11.62
N GLY A 26 12.68 10.41 -10.30
CA GLY A 26 13.28 11.51 -9.54
C GLY A 26 12.55 12.86 -9.67
N PHE A 27 11.50 12.96 -10.49
CA PHE A 27 10.65 14.14 -10.55
C PHE A 27 9.71 14.20 -9.35
N SER A 28 9.52 15.40 -8.80
CA SER A 28 8.62 15.62 -7.67
C SER A 28 7.57 16.68 -7.99
N MET A 29 6.34 16.49 -7.50
CA MET A 29 5.23 17.42 -7.70
C MET A 29 4.85 18.10 -6.37
N PRO A 30 4.50 19.40 -6.36
CA PRO A 30 3.98 20.05 -5.15
C PRO A 30 2.71 19.36 -4.63
N ALA A 31 2.68 19.05 -3.34
CA ALA A 31 1.55 18.38 -2.69
C ALA A 31 0.25 19.21 -2.73
N ALA A 32 0.33 20.54 -2.86
CA ALA A 32 -0.83 21.41 -3.03
C ALA A 32 -1.59 21.13 -4.34
N SER A 33 -0.93 20.51 -5.33
CA SER A 33 -1.48 20.21 -6.64
C SER A 33 -2.14 18.83 -6.73
N CYS A 34 -2.09 18.02 -5.65
CA CYS A 34 -2.77 16.72 -5.64
C CYS A 34 -4.23 16.90 -5.20
N PRO A 35 -5.20 16.37 -5.94
CA PRO A 35 -6.59 16.35 -5.49
C PRO A 35 -6.73 15.52 -4.21
N SER A 36 -7.83 15.74 -3.49
CA SER A 36 -8.21 15.00 -2.29
C SER A 36 -8.44 13.52 -2.61
N SER A 37 -7.37 12.74 -2.65
CA SER A 37 -7.43 11.29 -2.81
C SER A 37 -7.65 10.63 -1.44
N PRO A 38 -8.51 9.60 -1.34
CA PRO A 38 -8.64 8.78 -0.14
C PRO A 38 -7.34 8.05 0.24
N LEU A 39 -6.36 8.02 -0.68
CA LEU A 39 -5.03 7.44 -0.45
C LEU A 39 -4.00 8.45 0.05
N ARG A 40 -4.39 9.70 0.36
CA ARG A 40 -3.44 10.75 0.76
C ARG A 40 -2.58 10.35 1.97
N HIS A 41 -3.19 9.74 2.98
CA HIS A 41 -2.49 9.25 4.18
C HIS A 41 -1.45 8.17 3.84
N TRP A 42 -1.78 7.29 2.90
CA TRP A 42 -0.86 6.27 2.39
C TRP A 42 0.30 6.83 1.57
N GLN A 43 0.21 8.08 1.14
CA GLN A 43 1.18 8.69 0.23
C GLN A 43 2.12 9.67 0.92
N ARG A 44 1.63 10.39 1.93
CA ARG A 44 2.35 11.52 2.55
C ARG A 44 2.89 11.22 3.92
N ASP A 45 2.16 10.44 4.70
CA ASP A 45 2.47 10.28 6.11
C ASP A 45 3.64 9.30 6.23
N GLU A 46 4.58 9.57 7.13
CA GLU A 46 5.69 8.67 7.39
C GLU A 46 5.16 7.33 7.96
N ALA A 47 4.14 7.44 8.82
CA ALA A 47 3.38 6.31 9.35
C ALA A 47 2.38 5.75 8.33
N LEU A 48 2.04 4.47 8.47
CA LEU A 48 0.86 3.88 7.81
C LEU A 48 -0.39 4.17 8.66
N PRO A 49 -1.60 4.17 8.07
CA PRO A 49 -2.83 4.36 8.84
C PRO A 49 -2.93 3.38 10.02
N PRO A 50 -3.24 3.85 11.24
CA PRO A 50 -3.20 3.01 12.46
C PRO A 50 -4.02 1.72 12.35
N ALA A 51 -5.20 1.82 11.75
CA ALA A 51 -6.06 0.68 11.51
C ALA A 51 -5.44 -0.40 10.60
N ALA A 52 -4.71 0.02 9.57
CA ALA A 52 -4.01 -0.92 8.71
C ALA A 52 -2.82 -1.56 9.46
N CYS A 53 -2.10 -0.78 10.27
CA CYS A 53 -1.05 -1.33 11.14
C CYS A 53 -1.61 -2.41 12.06
N LEU A 54 -2.72 -2.14 12.75
CA LEU A 54 -3.38 -3.10 13.63
C LEU A 54 -3.82 -4.36 12.89
N LEU A 55 -4.38 -4.23 11.69
CA LEU A 55 -4.80 -5.38 10.89
C LEU A 55 -3.60 -6.25 10.47
N LEU A 56 -2.49 -5.62 10.06
CA LEU A 56 -1.27 -6.31 9.66
C LEU A 56 -0.56 -6.97 10.85
N GLU A 57 -0.58 -6.32 12.00
CA GLU A 57 -0.07 -6.87 13.25
C GLU A 57 -0.87 -8.09 13.69
N GLN A 58 -2.21 -7.99 13.72
CA GLN A 58 -3.07 -9.11 14.13
C GLN A 58 -3.06 -10.27 13.13
N GLY A 59 -3.00 -9.98 11.83
CA GLY A 59 -3.12 -11.00 10.79
C GLY A 59 -1.80 -11.62 10.33
N LEU A 60 -0.68 -10.91 10.47
CA LEU A 60 0.64 -11.37 9.99
C LEU A 60 1.77 -11.22 11.03
N HIS A 61 1.48 -10.73 12.24
CA HIS A 61 2.47 -10.43 13.28
C HIS A 61 3.53 -9.42 12.82
N LEU A 62 3.13 -8.43 12.02
CA LEU A 62 4.00 -7.36 11.53
C LEU A 62 3.95 -6.13 12.45
N SER A 63 4.60 -6.20 13.60
CA SER A 63 4.65 -5.10 14.56
C SER A 63 5.65 -4.02 14.14
N GLY A 64 5.41 -2.78 14.58
CA GLY A 64 6.31 -1.65 14.30
C GLY A 64 6.44 -1.31 12.81
N ILE A 65 5.39 -1.56 12.02
CA ILE A 65 5.44 -1.35 10.58
C ILE A 65 5.54 0.14 10.21
N CYS A 66 6.52 0.50 9.38
CA CYS A 66 6.72 1.86 8.87
C CYS A 66 7.00 1.87 7.36
N GLY A 67 6.54 2.90 6.65
CA GLY A 67 6.75 3.04 5.21
C GLY A 67 8.13 3.62 4.90
N LEU A 68 8.90 2.96 4.03
CA LEU A 68 10.24 3.39 3.60
C LEU A 68 10.23 4.09 2.24
N VAL A 69 9.58 3.47 1.25
CA VAL A 69 9.50 3.96 -0.13
C VAL A 69 8.04 3.98 -0.54
N ARG A 70 7.61 5.05 -1.20
CA ARG A 70 6.22 5.22 -1.66
C ARG A 70 6.25 5.63 -3.13
N ALA A 71 5.56 4.89 -3.98
CA ALA A 71 5.35 5.25 -5.38
C ALA A 71 3.86 5.24 -5.70
N VAL A 72 3.42 6.24 -6.45
CA VAL A 72 2.02 6.39 -6.82
C VAL A 72 1.84 5.99 -8.26
N SER A 73 0.82 5.17 -8.53
CA SER A 73 0.43 4.84 -9.89
C SER A 73 -0.36 6.02 -10.46
N ALA A 74 0.28 6.81 -11.31
CA ALA A 74 -0.41 7.83 -12.09
C ALA A 74 -1.29 7.13 -13.13
N SER A 75 -2.62 7.20 -12.94
CA SER A 75 -3.56 6.85 -14.01
C SER A 75 -3.38 7.84 -15.16
N ALA A 76 -3.40 7.35 -16.40
CA ALA A 76 -3.24 8.15 -17.62
C ALA A 76 -4.42 9.10 -17.90
N SER A 77 -5.48 9.08 -17.10
CA SER A 77 -6.69 9.86 -17.33
C SER A 77 -7.37 10.24 -16.02
N GLY A 78 -6.78 11.19 -15.30
CA GLY A 78 -7.40 11.82 -14.13
C GLY A 78 -6.36 12.21 -13.07
N PRO A 79 -6.64 13.25 -12.26
CA PRO A 79 -5.72 13.70 -11.23
C PRO A 79 -5.72 12.78 -9.99
N GLU A 80 -6.64 11.82 -9.89
CA GLU A 80 -6.77 10.91 -8.75
C GLU A 80 -5.94 9.64 -8.96
N ALA A 81 -4.93 9.47 -8.11
CA ALA A 81 -4.21 8.21 -8.02
C ALA A 81 -5.12 7.12 -7.44
N GLU A 82 -5.37 6.08 -8.24
CA GLU A 82 -6.21 4.95 -7.84
C GLU A 82 -5.47 3.95 -6.95
N ALA A 83 -4.13 3.95 -6.98
CA ALA A 83 -3.31 3.04 -6.19
C ALA A 83 -1.94 3.62 -5.82
N ALA A 84 -1.41 3.16 -4.69
CA ALA A 84 -0.07 3.44 -4.21
C ALA A 84 0.65 2.11 -3.89
N TRP A 85 1.91 2.03 -4.26
CA TRP A 85 2.83 0.99 -3.80
C TRP A 85 3.74 1.54 -2.71
N ILE A 86 3.94 0.75 -1.67
CA ILE A 86 4.73 1.09 -0.50
C ILE A 86 5.66 -0.09 -0.18
N LEU A 87 6.96 0.18 -0.10
CA LEU A 87 7.90 -0.70 0.58
C LEU A 87 7.93 -0.30 2.06
N ALA A 88 7.56 -1.22 2.94
CA ALA A 88 7.54 -1.01 4.37
C ALA A 88 8.52 -1.95 5.09
N ARG A 89 8.88 -1.57 6.32
CA ARG A 89 9.68 -2.38 7.24
C ARG A 89 8.87 -2.67 8.48
N SER A 90 8.91 -3.91 8.96
CA SER A 90 8.47 -4.31 10.30
C SER A 90 9.63 -4.95 11.07
N ASP A 91 9.35 -5.41 12.28
CA ASP A 91 10.22 -6.27 13.08
C ASP A 91 10.54 -7.62 12.41
N GLN A 92 9.61 -8.16 11.62
CA GLN A 92 9.78 -9.43 10.89
C GLN A 92 10.47 -9.28 9.52
N GLY A 93 10.75 -8.06 9.07
CA GLY A 93 11.47 -7.78 7.82
C GLY A 93 10.75 -6.82 6.88
N LEU A 94 11.04 -6.93 5.58
CA LEU A 94 10.45 -6.06 4.57
C LEU A 94 9.08 -6.57 4.11
N VAL A 95 8.21 -5.62 3.77
CA VAL A 95 6.83 -5.84 3.34
C VAL A 95 6.56 -5.00 2.08
N SER A 96 6.08 -5.64 1.01
CA SER A 96 5.63 -4.96 -0.21
C SER A 96 4.11 -4.77 -0.16
N ILE A 97 3.63 -3.54 -0.05
CA ILE A 97 2.21 -3.22 0.10
C ILE A 97 1.73 -2.49 -1.15
N VAL A 98 0.61 -2.93 -1.71
CA VAL A 98 -0.14 -2.15 -2.70
C VAL A 98 -1.50 -1.80 -2.11
N VAL A 99 -1.83 -0.52 -2.10
CA VAL A 99 -3.13 0.00 -1.65
C VAL A 99 -3.86 0.57 -2.84
N ARG A 100 -5.12 0.19 -3.02
CA ARG A 100 -6.00 0.68 -4.09
C ARG A 100 -7.29 1.24 -3.50
N GLY A 101 -7.79 2.34 -4.06
CA GLY A 101 -9.13 2.84 -3.75
C GLY A 101 -10.22 1.87 -4.18
N ALA A 102 -11.19 1.62 -3.31
CA ALA A 102 -12.28 0.66 -3.51
C ALA A 102 -13.08 0.88 -4.79
N ALA A 103 -13.38 2.13 -5.16
CA ALA A 103 -14.03 2.48 -6.43
C ALA A 103 -13.36 1.87 -7.67
N GLY A 104 -12.03 1.69 -7.66
CA GLY A 104 -11.25 1.09 -8.74
C GLY A 104 -10.95 -0.41 -8.58
N ALA A 105 -11.43 -1.05 -7.51
CA ALA A 105 -11.00 -2.38 -7.06
C ALA A 105 -11.69 -3.54 -7.80
N SER A 106 -11.68 -3.52 -9.14
CA SER A 106 -12.09 -4.68 -9.94
C SER A 106 -11.16 -5.88 -9.68
N ALA A 107 -11.68 -7.11 -9.82
CA ALA A 107 -10.88 -8.32 -9.61
C ALA A 107 -9.64 -8.38 -10.51
N ARG A 108 -9.72 -7.86 -11.75
CA ARG A 108 -8.58 -7.78 -12.67
C ARG A 108 -7.50 -6.84 -12.13
N ARG A 109 -7.88 -5.63 -11.72
CA ARG A 109 -6.96 -4.64 -11.15
C ARG A 109 -6.29 -5.17 -9.88
N LEU A 110 -7.04 -5.80 -8.98
CA LEU A 110 -6.48 -6.39 -7.77
C LEU A 110 -5.50 -7.55 -8.05
N ARG A 111 -5.69 -8.31 -9.14
CA ARG A 111 -4.68 -9.30 -9.59
C ARG A 111 -3.43 -8.63 -10.13
N GLU A 112 -3.56 -7.53 -10.88
CA GLU A 112 -2.42 -6.73 -11.34
C GLU A 112 -1.63 -6.15 -10.16
N ASP A 113 -2.34 -5.66 -9.13
CA ASP A 113 -1.75 -5.16 -7.89
C ASP A 113 -1.06 -6.27 -7.10
N ALA A 114 -1.67 -7.47 -7.01
CA ALA A 114 -1.05 -8.61 -6.36
C ALA A 114 0.23 -9.06 -7.08
N ALA A 115 0.19 -9.10 -8.41
CA ALA A 115 1.37 -9.40 -9.21
C ALA A 115 2.46 -8.33 -9.04
N LEU A 116 2.08 -7.05 -8.94
CA LEU A 116 3.02 -5.98 -8.62
C LEU A 116 3.62 -6.16 -7.23
N ALA A 117 2.79 -6.37 -6.19
CA ALA A 117 3.23 -6.55 -4.82
C ALA A 117 4.23 -7.71 -4.70
N LEU A 118 3.94 -8.85 -5.34
CA LEU A 118 4.81 -10.03 -5.37
C LEU A 118 6.11 -9.79 -6.15
N ARG A 119 6.06 -9.13 -7.31
CA ARG A 119 7.27 -8.78 -8.07
C ARG A 119 8.18 -7.86 -7.26
N GLN A 120 7.61 -6.85 -6.59
CA GLN A 120 8.40 -5.95 -5.76
C GLN A 120 8.92 -6.66 -4.50
N ALA A 121 8.13 -7.56 -3.91
CA ALA A 121 8.61 -8.38 -2.81
C ALA A 121 9.84 -9.20 -3.21
N ALA A 122 9.80 -9.85 -4.38
CA ALA A 122 10.95 -10.57 -4.92
C ALA A 122 12.15 -9.64 -5.19
N ARG A 123 11.92 -8.47 -5.80
CA ARG A 123 12.97 -7.49 -6.11
C ARG A 123 13.70 -6.99 -4.86
N TYR A 124 12.97 -6.75 -3.78
CA TYR A 124 13.51 -6.21 -2.53
C TYR A 124 13.72 -7.27 -1.43
N LEU A 125 13.58 -8.56 -1.76
CA LEU A 125 13.69 -9.68 -0.81
C LEU A 125 12.75 -9.52 0.41
N ALA A 126 11.55 -8.99 0.19
CA ALA A 126 10.52 -8.89 1.22
C ALA A 126 9.87 -10.26 1.49
N GLY A 127 9.72 -10.60 2.77
CA GLY A 127 9.05 -11.84 3.19
C GLY A 127 7.53 -11.81 2.99
N TYR A 128 6.98 -10.61 2.77
CA TYR A 128 5.54 -10.36 2.74
C TYR A 128 5.14 -9.51 1.52
N ALA A 129 4.00 -9.85 0.93
CA ALA A 129 3.32 -9.08 -0.09
C ALA A 129 1.87 -8.87 0.30
N VAL A 130 1.39 -7.62 0.30
CA VAL A 130 0.07 -7.25 0.81
C VAL A 130 -0.69 -6.44 -0.23
N VAL A 131 -1.96 -6.76 -0.45
CA VAL A 131 -2.89 -5.95 -1.25
C VAL A 131 -4.05 -5.46 -0.38
N LEU A 132 -4.23 -4.15 -0.29
CA LEU A 132 -5.29 -3.52 0.50
C LEU A 132 -6.24 -2.75 -0.44
N ALA A 133 -7.54 -3.04 -0.35
CA ALA A 133 -8.58 -2.24 -1.00
C ALA A 133 -9.19 -1.29 0.03
N GLN A 134 -8.98 0.02 -0.12
CA GLN A 134 -9.42 1.03 0.84
C GLN A 134 -10.76 1.63 0.41
N ALA A 135 -11.80 1.39 1.21
CA ALA A 135 -13.06 2.10 1.09
C ALA A 135 -12.90 3.57 1.52
N SER A 136 -13.36 4.46 0.67
CA SER A 136 -13.49 5.90 0.87
C SER A 136 -14.89 6.28 1.31
N ARG A 137 -15.88 5.45 0.97
CA ARG A 137 -17.30 5.61 1.32
C ARG A 137 -17.85 4.28 1.82
N GLY A 138 -18.85 4.34 2.70
CA GLY A 138 -19.47 3.13 3.28
C GLY A 138 -20.33 2.31 2.31
N ASP A 139 -20.63 2.83 1.12
CA ASP A 139 -21.50 2.23 0.11
C ASP A 139 -20.74 1.59 -1.07
N GLU A 140 -19.40 1.61 -1.06
CA GLU A 140 -18.60 1.03 -2.13
C GLU A 140 -18.74 -0.50 -2.20
N SER A 141 -18.94 -1.01 -3.42
CA SER A 141 -19.15 -2.44 -3.66
C SER A 141 -17.88 -3.25 -3.45
N MET A 142 -17.97 -4.28 -2.61
CA MET A 142 -16.90 -5.28 -2.42
C MET A 142 -16.83 -6.32 -3.55
N GLU A 143 -17.71 -6.29 -4.56
CA GLU A 143 -17.85 -7.38 -5.54
C GLU A 143 -16.54 -7.75 -6.24
N GLY A 144 -15.77 -6.76 -6.68
CA GLY A 144 -14.47 -6.99 -7.31
C GLY A 144 -13.46 -7.64 -6.37
N TYR A 145 -13.45 -7.21 -5.11
CA TYR A 145 -12.63 -7.79 -4.05
C TYR A 145 -13.08 -9.21 -3.70
N LEU A 146 -14.37 -9.49 -3.60
CA LEU A 146 -14.92 -10.82 -3.35
C LEU A 146 -14.50 -11.82 -4.44
N ARG A 147 -14.56 -11.43 -5.71
CA ARG A 147 -14.09 -12.26 -6.84
C ARG A 147 -12.58 -12.45 -6.88
N PHE A 148 -11.82 -11.56 -6.25
CA PHE A 148 -10.37 -11.63 -6.14
C PHE A 148 -9.90 -12.49 -4.95
N ALA A 149 -10.46 -12.24 -3.76
CA ALA A 149 -10.13 -12.91 -2.52
C ALA A 149 -10.82 -14.28 -2.36
N GLY A 150 -11.89 -14.51 -3.12
CA GLY A 150 -12.63 -15.76 -3.17
C GLY A 150 -11.76 -16.91 -3.68
N LYS A 151 -11.30 -17.75 -2.75
CA LYS A 151 -10.73 -19.06 -3.05
C LYS A 151 -11.78 -20.14 -2.74
N PRO A 152 -11.83 -21.24 -3.52
CA PRO A 152 -12.65 -22.39 -3.15
C PRO A 152 -12.35 -22.82 -1.71
N GLY A 153 -13.38 -22.94 -0.87
CA GLY A 153 -13.25 -23.38 0.53
C GLY A 153 -13.02 -22.27 1.57
N ARG A 154 -13.02 -20.97 1.21
CA ARG A 154 -13.06 -19.88 2.21
C ARG A 154 -14.49 -19.61 2.64
N GLU A 155 -14.76 -19.73 3.94
CA GLU A 155 -16.00 -19.23 4.53
C GLU A 155 -16.00 -17.70 4.48
N GLN A 156 -16.96 -17.17 3.73
CA GLN A 156 -17.35 -15.76 3.57
C GLN A 156 -16.26 -14.70 3.78
N VAL A 157 -15.82 -14.08 2.69
CA VAL A 157 -14.91 -12.93 2.72
C VAL A 157 -15.61 -11.72 3.37
N ARG A 158 -14.97 -11.08 4.36
CA ARG A 158 -15.46 -9.94 5.15
C ARG A 158 -14.54 -8.73 5.01
N ALA A 159 -15.09 -7.55 5.28
CA ALA A 159 -14.30 -6.34 5.47
C ALA A 159 -13.44 -6.46 6.74
N ASP A 160 -12.35 -5.69 6.78
CA ASP A 160 -11.44 -5.56 7.92
C ASP A 160 -10.88 -6.89 8.42
N THR A 161 -10.80 -7.86 7.51
CA THR A 161 -10.29 -9.20 7.76
C THR A 161 -9.17 -9.48 6.79
N LEU A 162 -8.02 -9.88 7.32
CA LEU A 162 -6.83 -10.19 6.53
C LEU A 162 -6.84 -11.66 6.12
N TYR A 163 -6.68 -11.89 4.81
CA TYR A 163 -6.63 -13.22 4.24
C TYR A 163 -5.23 -13.51 3.73
N ALA A 164 -4.46 -14.27 4.49
CA ALA A 164 -3.10 -14.64 4.16
C ALA A 164 -2.99 -16.06 3.57
N ASN A 165 -2.03 -16.27 2.69
CA ASN A 165 -1.55 -17.57 2.25
C ASN A 165 -0.13 -17.45 1.73
N ARG A 166 0.65 -18.53 1.85
CA ARG A 166 1.95 -18.59 1.18
C ARG A 166 1.74 -18.65 -0.34
N ASP A 167 2.47 -17.84 -1.09
CA ASP A 167 2.52 -17.90 -2.54
C ASP A 167 3.43 -19.07 -2.96
N ALA A 168 2.92 -19.97 -3.80
CA ALA A 168 3.63 -21.19 -4.16
C ALA A 168 4.82 -20.94 -5.09
N GLY A 169 4.79 -19.85 -5.88
CA GLY A 169 5.86 -19.54 -6.83
C GLY A 169 7.07 -18.87 -6.17
N THR A 170 6.82 -17.96 -5.23
CA THR A 170 7.87 -17.14 -4.61
C THR A 170 8.19 -17.54 -3.17
N GLY A 171 7.33 -18.33 -2.52
CA GLY A 171 7.44 -18.62 -1.09
C GLY A 171 7.06 -17.45 -0.17
N THR A 172 6.75 -16.27 -0.74
CA THR A 172 6.36 -15.05 -0.04
C THR A 172 5.02 -15.26 0.68
N MET A 173 4.87 -14.69 1.88
CA MET A 173 3.56 -14.62 2.52
C MET A 173 2.72 -13.56 1.82
N PHE A 174 1.70 -13.99 1.07
CA PHE A 174 0.77 -13.10 0.39
C PHE A 174 -0.46 -12.87 1.26
N ALA A 175 -0.88 -11.63 1.43
CA ALA A 175 -2.11 -11.30 2.14
C ALA A 175 -2.95 -10.26 1.38
N CYS A 176 -4.26 -10.31 1.59
CA CYS A 176 -5.14 -9.25 1.14
C CYS A 176 -6.22 -8.92 2.16
N ALA A 177 -6.64 -7.65 2.15
CA ALA A 177 -7.76 -7.17 2.96
C ALA A 177 -8.56 -6.10 2.21
N TRP A 178 -9.83 -6.01 2.58
CA TRP A 178 -10.65 -4.84 2.34
C TRP A 178 -10.68 -4.01 3.62
N LEU A 179 -10.37 -2.72 3.52
CA LEU A 179 -10.39 -1.78 4.63
C LEU A 179 -11.67 -0.93 4.53
N GLY A 180 -12.53 -1.02 5.53
CA GLY A 180 -13.74 -0.24 5.65
C GLY A 180 -13.46 1.25 5.89
N HIS A 181 -14.48 2.07 5.66
CA HIS A 181 -14.42 3.52 5.86
C HIS A 181 -14.17 3.94 7.32
N SER A 182 -14.60 3.12 8.28
CA SER A 182 -14.48 3.37 9.73
C SER A 182 -13.04 3.34 10.24
N LEU A 183 -12.10 2.80 9.47
CA LEU A 183 -10.71 2.63 9.86
C LEU A 183 -9.83 3.88 9.61
N THR A 184 -10.37 4.92 8.96
CA THR A 184 -9.67 6.19 8.75
C THR A 184 -10.12 7.31 9.69
N ALA A 185 -11.16 7.08 10.51
CA ALA A 185 -11.68 8.05 11.47
C ALA A 185 -11.12 7.77 12.88
N ALA A 186 -9.86 8.08 13.09
CA ALA A 186 -9.33 8.31 14.42
C ALA A 186 -8.66 9.69 14.40
N ASP A 187 -9.50 10.72 14.44
CA ASP A 187 -9.16 12.06 14.93
C ASP A 187 -9.66 12.17 16.37
#